data_AF-A0A2E7TDC4-F1
#
_entry.id   AF-A0A2E7TDC4-F1
#
_cell.length_a   1.000
_cell.length_b   1.000
_cell.length_c   1.000
_cell.angle_alpha   90.00
_cell.angle_beta   90.00
_cell.angle_gamma   90.00
#
_symmetry.space_group_name_H-M   'P 1'
#
loop_
_entity.id
_entity.type
_entity.pdbx_description
1 polymer ?
#
loop_
_entity_poly.entity_id
_entity_poly.type
_entity_poly.pdbx_seq_one_letter_code
_entity_poly.pdbx_strand_id
1 'polypeptide(L)'
;MSDLYFEIPLGGVTGAGQYVKVSPEDYAWLSRYSWHINKQGYAITKIGGRHKSMHRMVAGTSSPYIFVDHLDNDRLNNTRANLREVTPKENANNMKSNVKIEAFGEEKNVGEWVEDERCEVSYAAFYNRLNKGIDPETAMKKKGNKRALGE
;
A
#
# COMPACT_ATOMS: atom_id res chain seq x y z
N MET A 1 2.39 -5.58 25.27
CA MET A 1 1.41 -4.60 25.77
C MET A 1 0.23 -4.72 24.84
N SER A 2 -0.97 -5.02 25.34
CA SER A 2 -2.17 -5.01 24.49
C SER A 2 -2.38 -3.57 24.04
N ASP A 3 -2.34 -3.33 22.73
CA ASP A 3 -2.65 -2.01 22.18
C ASP A 3 -4.06 -1.62 22.62
N LEU A 4 -4.14 -0.59 23.45
CA LEU A 4 -5.41 -0.08 23.94
C LEU A 4 -6.16 0.53 22.75
N TYR A 5 -7.37 0.05 22.50
CA TYR A 5 -8.27 0.59 21.47
C TYR A 5 -9.67 0.77 22.03
N PHE A 6 -10.45 1.64 21.38
CA PHE A 6 -11.89 1.71 21.55
C PHE A 6 -12.60 1.27 20.28
N GLU A 7 -13.86 0.86 20.44
CA GLU A 7 -14.71 0.41 19.36
C GLU A 7 -15.81 1.44 19.08
N ILE A 8 -16.01 1.73 17.80
CA ILE A 8 -17.14 2.54 17.32
C ILE A 8 -18.05 1.63 16.48
N PRO A 9 -19.35 1.53 16.78
CA PRO A 9 -20.26 0.67 16.03
C PRO A 9 -20.47 1.18 14.60
N LEU A 10 -20.57 0.24 13.66
CA LEU A 10 -20.87 0.53 12.26
C LEU A 10 -22.38 0.41 12.01
N GLY A 11 -22.94 1.40 11.32
CA GLY A 11 -24.36 1.46 11.00
C GLY A 11 -24.71 0.79 9.66
N GLY A 12 -26.01 0.56 9.45
CA GLY A 12 -26.55 -0.04 8.24
C GLY A 12 -26.47 -1.57 8.22
N VAL A 13 -27.11 -2.19 7.24
CA VAL A 13 -27.26 -3.66 7.16
C VAL A 13 -25.91 -4.36 7.07
N THR A 14 -24.99 -3.83 6.28
CA THR A 14 -23.64 -4.39 6.11
C THR A 14 -22.74 -4.16 7.32
N GLY A 15 -23.04 -3.18 8.17
CA GLY A 15 -22.27 -2.87 9.38
C GLY A 15 -22.83 -3.51 10.66
N ALA A 16 -23.97 -4.19 10.59
CA ALA A 16 -24.65 -4.72 11.76
C ALA A 16 -23.74 -5.67 12.56
N GLY A 17 -23.53 -5.36 13.84
CA GLY A 17 -22.67 -6.13 14.74
C GLY A 17 -21.17 -5.96 14.49
N GLN A 18 -20.76 -5.08 13.57
CA GLN A 18 -19.36 -4.78 13.31
C GLN A 18 -18.96 -3.46 13.98
N TYR A 19 -17.67 -3.39 14.33
CA TYR A 19 -17.07 -2.26 14.99
C TYR A 19 -15.78 -1.87 14.29
N VAL A 20 -15.44 -0.59 14.36
CA VAL A 20 -14.14 -0.08 13.93
C VAL A 20 -13.30 0.22 15.17
N LYS A 21 -12.05 -0.25 15.16
CA LYS A 21 -11.09 -0.03 16.25
C LYS A 21 -10.37 1.29 16.04
N VAL A 22 -10.23 2.09 17.08
CA VAL A 22 -9.58 3.41 17.05
C VAL A 22 -8.70 3.61 18.27
N SER A 23 -7.67 4.46 18.13
CA SER A 23 -6.83 4.84 19.26
C SER A 23 -7.61 5.69 20.29
N PRO A 24 -7.25 5.64 21.58
CA PRO A 24 -7.86 6.44 22.65
C PRO A 24 -7.99 7.93 22.35
N GLU A 25 -6.92 8.52 21.83
CA GLU A 25 -6.83 9.94 21.47
C GLU A 25 -7.81 10.35 20.37
N ASP A 26 -8.24 9.40 19.54
CA ASP A 26 -9.12 9.69 18.41
C ASP A 26 -10.61 9.39 18.68
N TYR A 27 -10.89 8.60 19.71
CA TYR A 27 -12.23 8.12 20.00
C TYR A 27 -13.24 9.25 20.23
N ALA A 28 -12.88 10.24 21.05
CA ALA A 28 -13.79 11.31 21.47
C ALA A 28 -14.32 12.14 20.29
N TRP A 29 -13.53 12.33 19.23
CA TRP A 29 -13.96 13.10 18.07
C TRP A 29 -14.54 12.22 16.96
N LEU A 30 -14.06 10.98 16.78
CA LEU A 30 -14.58 10.04 15.78
C LEU A 30 -15.97 9.51 16.14
N SER A 31 -16.25 9.29 17.42
CA SER A 31 -17.54 8.78 17.92
C SER A 31 -18.71 9.74 17.70
N ARG A 32 -18.43 11.00 17.32
CA ARG A 32 -19.44 12.03 17.01
C ARG A 32 -20.13 11.82 15.66
N TYR A 33 -19.59 10.92 14.83
CA TYR A 33 -20.10 10.65 13.48
C TYR A 33 -20.70 9.25 13.40
N SER A 34 -21.67 9.09 12.50
CA SER A 34 -22.16 7.77 12.10
C SER A 34 -21.26 7.22 10.99
N TRP A 35 -20.85 5.96 11.16
CA TRP A 35 -19.92 5.28 10.26
C TRP A 35 -20.59 4.12 9.53
N HIS A 36 -20.20 3.90 8.29
CA HIS A 36 -20.69 2.82 7.44
C HIS A 36 -19.54 2.19 6.66
N ILE A 37 -19.66 0.91 6.31
CA ILE A 37 -18.69 0.22 5.44
C ILE A 37 -19.02 0.52 3.98
N ASN A 38 -18.04 0.99 3.20
CA ASN A 38 -18.18 1.12 1.75
C ASN A 38 -17.90 -0.20 1.02
N LYS A 39 -18.10 -0.23 -0.31
CA LYS A 39 -17.85 -1.44 -1.13
C LYS A 39 -16.39 -1.95 -1.06
N GLN A 40 -15.45 -1.09 -0.70
CA GLN A 40 -14.03 -1.41 -0.57
C GLN A 40 -13.66 -1.88 0.85
N GLY A 41 -14.61 -1.89 1.80
CA GLY A 41 -14.40 -2.33 3.17
C GLY A 41 -13.92 -1.24 4.13
N TYR A 42 -13.87 0.02 3.72
CA TYR A 42 -13.46 1.12 4.60
C TYR A 42 -14.64 1.71 5.38
N ALA A 43 -14.41 2.06 6.64
CA ALA A 43 -15.30 2.89 7.43
C ALA A 43 -15.34 4.32 6.85
N ILE A 44 -16.53 4.76 6.44
CA ILE A 44 -16.78 6.09 5.87
C ILE A 44 -17.93 6.81 6.60
N THR A 45 -17.87 8.14 6.58
CA THR A 45 -18.92 9.02 7.05
C THR A 45 -19.14 10.16 6.05
N LYS A 46 -20.24 10.92 6.16
CA LYS A 46 -20.55 12.07 5.30
C LYS A 46 -20.46 13.36 6.11
N ILE A 47 -19.50 14.22 5.77
CA ILE A 47 -19.27 15.51 6.44
C ILE A 47 -19.31 16.61 5.37
N GLY A 48 -20.21 17.59 5.55
CA GLY A 48 -20.36 18.70 4.60
C GLY A 48 -20.71 18.23 3.18
N GLY A 49 -21.55 17.20 3.06
CA GLY A 49 -21.96 16.65 1.77
C GLY A 49 -20.97 15.69 1.11
N ARG A 50 -19.74 15.55 1.64
CA ARG A 50 -18.68 14.70 1.06
C ARG A 50 -18.39 13.48 1.92
N HIS A 51 -18.06 12.37 1.29
CA HIS A 51 -17.60 11.17 2.00
C HIS A 51 -16.17 11.36 2.49
N LYS A 52 -15.92 11.00 3.76
CA LYS A 52 -14.60 10.92 4.37
C LYS A 52 -14.40 9.55 4.96
N SER A 53 -13.22 8.95 4.77
CA SER A 53 -12.86 7.68 5.39
C SER A 53 -12.16 7.89 6.73
N MET A 54 -12.39 6.96 7.67
CA MET A 54 -11.85 7.07 9.03
C MET A 54 -10.33 7.09 9.03
N HIS A 55 -9.67 6.13 8.38
CA HIS A 55 -8.22 6.03 8.30
C HIS A 55 -7.55 7.33 7.81
N ARG A 56 -8.14 8.03 6.83
CA ARG A 56 -7.60 9.31 6.35
C ARG A 56 -7.80 10.45 7.33
N MET A 57 -8.92 10.45 8.05
CA MET A 57 -9.18 11.45 9.09
C MET A 57 -8.21 11.25 10.27
N VAL A 58 -7.93 10.01 10.66
CA VAL A 58 -6.95 9.66 11.71
C VAL A 58 -5.53 10.08 11.29
N ALA A 59 -5.10 9.71 10.07
CA ALA A 59 -3.80 10.12 9.53
C ALA A 59 -3.67 11.65 9.33
N GLY A 60 -4.77 12.40 9.35
CA GLY A 60 -4.74 13.86 9.19
C GLY A 60 -4.48 14.32 7.75
N THR A 61 -4.59 13.42 6.76
CA THR A 61 -4.22 13.72 5.38
C THR A 61 -5.42 14.11 4.50
N SER A 62 -5.40 15.35 4.04
CA SER A 62 -6.37 15.89 3.07
C SER A 62 -5.89 15.76 1.62
N SER A 63 -4.59 15.49 1.40
CA SER A 63 -4.00 15.40 0.07
C SER A 63 -4.41 14.12 -0.65
N PRO A 64 -4.95 14.20 -1.88
CA PRO A 64 -5.29 12.99 -2.66
C PRO A 64 -4.05 12.21 -3.11
N TYR A 65 -2.85 12.78 -2.99
CA TYR A 65 -1.59 12.15 -3.37
C TYR A 65 -0.92 11.37 -2.23
N ILE A 66 -1.46 11.47 -1.01
CA ILE A 66 -1.02 10.66 0.12
C ILE A 66 -2.06 9.56 0.32
N PHE A 67 -1.62 8.31 0.13
CA PHE A 67 -2.42 7.14 0.45
C PHE A 67 -2.15 6.74 1.91
N VAL A 68 -3.14 6.11 2.54
CA VAL A 68 -3.02 5.65 3.92
C VAL A 68 -3.39 4.18 3.92
N ASP A 69 -2.45 3.36 4.33
CA ASP A 69 -2.51 1.90 4.28
C ASP A 69 -2.53 1.31 5.71
N HIS A 70 -3.05 0.09 5.84
CA HIS A 70 -3.23 -0.60 7.13
C HIS A 70 -2.19 -1.71 7.25
N LEU A 71 -1.34 -1.65 8.29
CA LEU A 71 -0.22 -2.59 8.47
C LEU A 71 -0.69 -4.04 8.62
N ASP A 72 -1.80 -4.26 9.32
CA ASP A 72 -2.41 -5.58 9.54
C ASP A 72 -3.35 -6.04 8.42
N ASN A 73 -3.55 -5.24 7.37
CA ASN A 73 -4.54 -5.44 6.30
C ASN A 73 -6.02 -5.48 6.76
N ASP A 74 -6.32 -5.13 8.02
CA ASP A 74 -7.68 -4.97 8.52
C ASP A 74 -8.14 -3.51 8.37
N ARG A 75 -9.02 -3.27 7.41
CA ARG A 75 -9.58 -1.93 7.12
C ARG A 75 -10.46 -1.37 8.25
N LEU A 76 -10.85 -2.20 9.22
CA LEU A 76 -11.58 -1.77 10.40
C LEU A 76 -10.65 -1.51 11.60
N ASN A 77 -9.36 -1.82 11.52
CA ASN A 77 -8.38 -1.40 12.51
C ASN A 77 -7.78 -0.03 12.16
N ASN A 78 -8.44 1.05 12.59
CA ASN A 78 -8.05 2.43 12.30
C ASN A 78 -7.25 3.06 13.46
N THR A 79 -6.58 2.25 14.28
CA THR A 79 -5.65 2.74 15.31
C THR A 79 -4.44 3.42 14.65
N ARG A 80 -3.92 4.51 15.22
CA ARG A 80 -2.80 5.27 14.65
C ARG A 80 -1.58 4.40 14.39
N ALA A 81 -1.25 3.52 15.33
CA ALA A 81 -0.11 2.60 15.20
C ALA A 81 -0.27 1.61 14.05
N ASN A 82 -1.51 1.32 13.62
CA ASN A 82 -1.79 0.42 12.49
C ASN A 82 -1.83 1.13 11.14
N LEU A 83 -1.81 2.46 11.10
CA LEU A 83 -1.89 3.24 9.87
C LEU A 83 -0.51 3.74 9.44
N ARG A 84 -0.23 3.65 8.13
CA ARG A 84 0.96 4.25 7.52
C ARG A 84 0.58 5.13 6.34
N GLU A 85 1.22 6.28 6.21
CA GLU A 85 1.17 7.04 4.97
C GLU A 85 2.08 6.36 3.94
N VAL A 86 1.57 6.17 2.74
CA VAL A 86 2.33 5.61 1.61
C VAL A 86 2.19 6.53 0.42
N THR A 87 3.29 6.75 -0.28
CA THR A 87 3.30 7.48 -1.54
C THR A 87 2.61 6.66 -2.64
N PRO A 88 2.19 7.29 -3.75
CA PRO A 88 1.61 6.56 -4.88
C PRO A 88 2.56 5.50 -5.44
N LYS A 89 3.89 5.77 -5.43
CA LYS A 89 4.94 4.86 -5.88
C LYS A 89 5.03 3.64 -4.96
N GLU A 90 5.07 3.85 -3.64
CA GLU A 90 5.12 2.75 -2.66
C GLU A 90 3.84 1.91 -2.69
N ASN A 91 2.68 2.57 -2.80
CA ASN A 91 1.41 1.85 -2.94
C ASN A 91 1.37 1.00 -4.22
N ALA A 92 1.84 1.54 -5.35
CA ALA A 92 1.94 0.80 -6.60
C ALA A 92 2.88 -0.40 -6.47
N ASN A 93 4.01 -0.27 -5.77
CA ASN A 93 4.94 -1.36 -5.51
C ASN A 93 4.35 -2.46 -4.60
N ASN A 94 3.47 -2.08 -3.66
CA ASN A 94 2.81 -3.01 -2.72
C ASN A 94 1.54 -3.69 -3.28
N MET A 95 1.14 -3.41 -4.52
CA MET A 95 -0.06 -4.03 -5.12
C MET A 95 0.10 -5.54 -5.25
N LYS A 96 -0.93 -6.29 -4.83
CA LYS A 96 -0.97 -7.77 -4.92
C LYS A 96 -0.82 -8.32 -6.35
N SER A 97 -1.12 -7.50 -7.36
CA SER A 97 -0.94 -7.86 -8.77
C SER A 97 0.52 -7.85 -9.21
N ASN A 98 1.44 -7.32 -8.39
CA ASN A 98 2.85 -7.29 -8.74
C ASN A 98 3.46 -8.67 -8.58
N VAL A 99 4.13 -9.11 -9.63
CA VAL A 99 4.93 -10.35 -9.62
C VAL A 99 6.16 -10.11 -8.74
N LYS A 100 6.30 -10.94 -7.71
CA LYS A 100 7.54 -11.03 -6.92
C LYS A 100 8.53 -11.92 -7.65
N ILE A 101 9.78 -11.48 -7.64
CA ILE A 101 10.90 -12.06 -8.36
C ILE A 101 12.00 -12.31 -7.35
N GLU A 102 12.40 -13.56 -7.23
CA GLU A 102 13.52 -13.98 -6.40
C GLU A 102 14.84 -13.75 -7.16
N ALA A 103 15.80 -13.09 -6.51
CA ALA A 103 17.17 -12.92 -7.00
C ALA A 103 18.09 -12.59 -5.83
N PHE A 104 19.35 -13.03 -5.87
CA PHE A 104 20.34 -12.76 -4.82
C PHE A 104 19.88 -13.13 -3.40
N GLY A 105 18.99 -14.13 -3.27
CA GLY A 105 18.41 -14.56 -1.99
C GLY A 105 17.33 -13.63 -1.41
N GLU A 106 16.84 -12.64 -2.18
CA GLU A 106 15.76 -11.73 -1.79
C GLU A 106 14.58 -11.80 -2.77
N GLU A 107 13.37 -11.46 -2.31
CA GLU A 107 12.18 -11.36 -3.15
C GLU A 107 11.70 -9.91 -3.28
N LYS A 108 11.69 -9.39 -4.51
CA LYS A 108 11.24 -8.02 -4.82
C LYS A 108 10.42 -7.99 -6.10
N ASN A 109 9.61 -6.95 -6.30
CA ASN A 109 8.96 -6.73 -7.59
C ASN A 109 9.95 -6.11 -8.61
N VAL A 110 9.55 -6.02 -9.88
CA VAL A 110 10.40 -5.45 -10.95
C VAL A 110 10.86 -4.03 -10.64
N GLY A 111 9.98 -3.18 -10.12
CA GLY A 111 10.29 -1.78 -9.81
C GLY A 111 11.30 -1.66 -8.67
N GLU A 112 11.12 -2.45 -7.61
CA GLU A 112 12.04 -2.55 -6.47
C GLU A 112 13.43 -3.04 -6.92
N TRP A 113 13.48 -4.05 -7.80
CA TRP A 113 14.75 -4.52 -8.36
C TRP A 113 15.46 -3.47 -9.22
N VAL A 114 14.73 -2.67 -10.00
CA VAL A 114 15.32 -1.63 -10.86
C VAL A 114 15.93 -0.47 -10.07
N GLU A 115 15.43 -0.20 -8.87
CA GLU A 115 16.00 0.81 -7.98
C GLU A 115 17.15 0.27 -7.12
N ASP A 116 17.28 -1.05 -7.02
CA ASP A 116 18.36 -1.72 -6.32
C ASP A 116 19.70 -1.50 -7.05
N GLU A 117 20.75 -1.21 -6.29
CA GLU A 117 22.11 -0.96 -6.82
C GLU A 117 22.68 -2.14 -7.63
N ARG A 118 22.16 -3.36 -7.41
CA ARG A 118 22.56 -4.56 -8.15
C ARG A 118 21.98 -4.60 -9.57
N CYS A 119 20.95 -3.81 -9.88
CA CYS A 119 20.38 -3.71 -11.21
C CYS A 119 21.09 -2.64 -12.05
N GLU A 120 21.78 -3.10 -13.08
CA GLU A 120 22.63 -2.25 -13.94
C GLU A 120 21.93 -1.84 -15.23
N VAL A 121 20.63 -2.12 -15.37
CA VAL A 121 19.86 -1.92 -16.59
C VAL A 121 18.55 -1.19 -16.34
N SER A 122 17.97 -0.59 -17.39
CA SER A 122 16.69 0.09 -17.26
C SER A 122 15.54 -0.87 -16.98
N TYR A 123 14.46 -0.34 -16.41
CA TYR A 123 13.20 -1.08 -16.22
C TYR A 123 12.77 -1.86 -17.47
N ALA A 124 12.73 -1.17 -18.61
CA ALA A 124 12.32 -1.77 -19.88
C ALA A 124 13.25 -2.93 -20.30
N ALA A 125 14.56 -2.80 -20.07
CA ALA A 125 15.50 -3.86 -20.37
C ALA A 125 15.29 -5.06 -19.45
N PHE A 126 15.16 -4.85 -18.14
CA PHE A 126 14.94 -5.92 -17.17
C PHE A 126 13.63 -6.66 -17.42
N TYR A 127 12.52 -5.92 -17.53
CA TYR A 127 11.18 -6.47 -17.80
C TYR A 127 11.14 -7.31 -19.09
N ASN A 128 11.71 -6.81 -20.19
CA ASN A 128 11.73 -7.54 -21.46
C ASN A 128 12.57 -8.82 -21.41
N ARG A 129 13.59 -8.88 -20.55
CA ARG A 129 14.44 -10.07 -20.38
C ARG A 129 13.71 -11.14 -19.56
N LEU A 130 13.02 -10.74 -18.49
CA LEU A 130 12.17 -11.64 -17.71
C LEU A 130 11.07 -12.26 -18.57
N ASN A 131 10.39 -11.47 -19.41
CA ASN A 131 9.37 -11.98 -20.34
C ASN A 131 9.93 -12.95 -21.40
N LYS A 132 11.25 -12.98 -21.60
CA LYS A 132 11.95 -13.95 -22.45
C LYS A 132 12.45 -15.17 -21.66
N GLY A 133 12.09 -15.29 -20.38
CA GLY A 133 12.52 -16.37 -19.51
C GLY A 133 13.99 -16.30 -19.10
N ILE A 134 14.61 -15.12 -19.19
CA ILE A 134 15.99 -14.94 -18.71
C ILE A 134 15.96 -14.85 -17.18
N ASP A 135 16.84 -15.62 -16.55
CA ASP A 135 17.11 -15.60 -15.11
C ASP A 135 17.23 -14.16 -14.55
N PRO A 136 16.58 -13.82 -13.42
CA PRO A 136 16.56 -12.46 -12.87
C PRO A 136 17.93 -11.84 -12.61
N GLU A 137 18.87 -12.59 -12.02
CA GLU A 137 20.22 -12.09 -11.72
C GLU A 137 20.96 -11.75 -13.02
N THR A 138 20.88 -12.65 -14.00
CA THR A 138 21.44 -12.44 -15.34
C THR A 138 20.76 -11.28 -16.07
N ALA A 139 19.44 -11.14 -15.91
CA ALA A 139 18.64 -10.12 -16.56
C ALA A 139 18.94 -8.71 -16.03
N MET A 140 19.43 -8.57 -14.80
CA MET A 140 19.82 -7.29 -14.20
C MET A 140 21.21 -6.79 -14.64
N LYS A 141 22.06 -7.65 -15.20
CA LYS A 141 23.42 -7.27 -15.59
C LYS A 141 23.50 -6.56 -16.94
N LYS A 142 24.42 -5.59 -17.06
CA LYS A 142 24.68 -4.90 -18.34
C LYS A 142 25.49 -5.82 -19.25
N LYS A 143 24.96 -6.18 -20.42
CA LYS A 143 25.78 -6.82 -21.46
C LYS A 143 26.73 -5.75 -22.02
N GLY A 144 28.04 -6.04 -22.04
CA GLY A 144 29.02 -5.18 -22.71
C GLY A 144 28.62 -4.94 -24.16
N ASN A 145 28.65 -3.69 -24.62
CA ASN A 145 28.42 -3.35 -26.01
C ASN A 145 29.53 -3.99 -26.87
N LYS A 146 29.27 -5.14 -27.49
CA LYS A 146 30.04 -5.59 -28.65
C LYS A 146 29.56 -4.81 -29.87
N ARG A 147 29.90 -3.52 -29.94
CA ARG A 147 30.11 -2.87 -31.24
C ARG A 147 31.56 -3.17 -31.62
N ALA A 148 31.79 -4.34 -32.19
CA ALA A 148 33.03 -4.55 -32.92
C ALA A 148 33.00 -3.55 -34.09
N LEU A 149 33.90 -2.57 -34.06
CA LEU A 149 34.32 -1.89 -35.27
C LEU A 149 34.94 -2.97 -36.16
N GLY A 150 34.30 -3.27 -37.28
CA GLY A 150 34.94 -3.93 -38.41
C GLY A 150 35.30 -2.85 -39.41
N GLU A 151 36.60 -2.58 -39.52
CA GLU A 151 37.24 -1.91 -40.66
C GLU A 151 37.14 -2.78 -41.92
#